data_AF-A0A091DUA4-F1
#
_entry.id   AF-A0A091DUA4-F1
#
_cell.length_a   1.000
_cell.length_b   1.000
_cell.length_c   1.000
_cell.angle_alpha   90.00
_cell.angle_beta   90.00
_cell.angle_gamma   90.00
#
_symmetry.space_group_name_H-M   'P 1'
#
loop_
_entity.id
_entity.type
_entity.pdbx_description
1 polymer ?
#
loop_
_entity_poly.entity_id
_entity_poly.type
_entity_poly.pdbx_seq_one_letter_code
_entity_poly.pdbx_strand_id
1 'polypeptide(L)'
;MHKAPSDWHVDEESIKDVIGRKIKIAVKKKVKLEVKGDKVENKVLVLTSCRAFLVTARIPTKLELTFSYLEIHGVVCTKPAQMVVETEKCNISMKMASPEDVSDVLGHIGTCLRKIFPGLSPVRIMKKVSMEPSERLASLQALWDSQTVTEQGPCGGFSQMYACVCDWLGFSYREEVQWDVDTIYLTQDTRELNLQDFSHLDHRDLVPIIAALEYNQWFTKLSSKDLKLSTDVSEQILRVVSRSSRLEELVLENAGLRIDFAQKLAFALAHNPNSGLHTINLASNPLEDRDLILCALPSACGTDDVVVMNLCKLAFLSLDAVQTNAPVCPKS
;
A
#
# COMPACT_ATOMS: atom_id res chain seq x y z
N MET A 1 -14.69 -31.02 -41.55
CA MET A 1 -15.49 -30.26 -40.57
C MET A 1 -14.58 -29.82 -39.43
N HIS A 2 -14.04 -28.60 -39.49
CA HIS A 2 -13.36 -28.00 -38.36
C HIS A 2 -14.40 -27.62 -37.31
N LYS A 3 -14.31 -28.23 -36.12
CA LYS A 3 -15.04 -27.77 -34.94
C LYS A 3 -14.60 -26.33 -34.68
N ALA A 4 -15.54 -25.38 -34.74
CA ALA A 4 -15.32 -24.02 -34.28
C ALA A 4 -14.79 -24.05 -32.83
N PRO A 5 -13.90 -23.12 -32.42
CA PRO A 5 -13.45 -23.05 -31.04
C PRO A 5 -14.67 -22.84 -30.15
N SER A 6 -14.79 -23.65 -29.11
CA SER A 6 -15.84 -23.52 -28.09
C SER A 6 -15.91 -22.08 -27.59
N ASP A 7 -17.06 -21.45 -27.81
CA ASP A 7 -17.26 -20.05 -27.52
C ASP A 7 -17.33 -19.84 -26.00
N TRP A 8 -16.22 -19.39 -25.39
CA TRP A 8 -16.13 -19.12 -23.95
C TRP A 8 -16.90 -17.84 -23.60
N HIS A 9 -18.22 -17.83 -23.77
CA HIS A 9 -19.05 -16.68 -23.42
C HIS A 9 -19.53 -16.80 -21.97
N VAL A 10 -18.81 -16.10 -21.09
CA VAL A 10 -19.35 -15.62 -19.82
C VAL A 10 -19.89 -14.21 -20.08
N ASP A 11 -21.18 -14.01 -19.84
CA ASP A 11 -21.80 -12.70 -19.96
C ASP A 11 -21.26 -11.74 -18.87
N GLU A 12 -21.38 -10.44 -19.12
CA GLU A 12 -20.92 -9.44 -18.14
C GLU A 12 -21.83 -9.39 -16.90
N GLU A 13 -23.09 -9.78 -17.06
CA GLU A 13 -24.11 -9.74 -16.01
C GLU A 13 -23.84 -10.78 -14.91
N SER A 14 -23.54 -12.03 -15.28
CA SER A 14 -23.13 -13.10 -14.36
C SER A 14 -21.83 -12.75 -13.64
N ILE A 15 -20.90 -12.03 -14.29
CA ILE A 15 -19.70 -11.53 -13.60
C ILE A 15 -20.09 -10.48 -12.55
N LYS A 16 -20.93 -9.51 -12.93
CA LYS A 16 -21.41 -8.44 -12.03
C LYS A 16 -22.23 -8.97 -10.86
N ASP A 17 -22.97 -10.07 -11.03
CA ASP A 17 -23.68 -10.72 -9.93
C ASP A 17 -22.74 -11.31 -8.88
N VAL A 18 -21.53 -11.70 -9.27
CA VAL A 18 -20.53 -12.27 -8.37
C VAL A 18 -19.63 -11.21 -7.74
N ILE A 19 -19.18 -10.21 -8.52
CA ILE A 19 -18.25 -9.19 -8.02
C ILE A 19 -18.96 -7.96 -7.44
N GLY A 20 -20.25 -7.77 -7.75
CA GLY A 20 -21.05 -6.64 -7.31
C GLY A 20 -21.53 -5.77 -8.47
N ARG A 21 -22.85 -5.56 -8.56
CA ARG A 21 -23.51 -4.88 -9.70
C ARG A 21 -23.11 -3.42 -9.89
N LYS A 22 -22.69 -2.75 -8.81
CA LYS A 22 -22.23 -1.35 -8.84
C LYS A 22 -20.78 -1.21 -9.30
N ILE A 23 -20.02 -2.30 -9.37
CA ILE A 23 -18.61 -2.26 -9.75
C ILE A 23 -18.49 -2.10 -11.27
N LYS A 24 -17.76 -1.06 -11.69
CA LYS A 24 -17.44 -0.84 -13.09
C LYS A 24 -16.28 -1.75 -13.51
N ILE A 25 -16.55 -2.62 -14.48
CA ILE A 25 -15.53 -3.43 -15.15
C ILE A 25 -14.84 -2.56 -16.20
N ALA A 26 -13.52 -2.46 -16.12
CA ALA A 26 -12.72 -1.71 -17.08
C ALA A 26 -12.11 -2.61 -18.15
N VAL A 27 -11.56 -3.76 -17.75
CA VAL A 27 -10.93 -4.73 -18.67
C VAL A 27 -11.43 -6.13 -18.35
N LYS A 28 -11.69 -6.91 -19.40
CA LYS A 28 -12.04 -8.33 -19.32
C LYS A 28 -11.17 -9.12 -20.30
N LYS A 29 -10.35 -10.05 -19.82
CA LYS A 29 -9.48 -10.89 -20.65
C LYS A 29 -9.64 -12.36 -20.29
N LYS A 30 -9.61 -13.23 -21.30
CA LYS A 30 -9.56 -14.69 -21.09
C LYS A 30 -8.12 -15.05 -20.78
N VAL A 31 -7.89 -15.79 -19.70
CA VAL A 31 -6.55 -16.17 -19.27
C VAL A 31 -6.51 -17.65 -18.91
N LYS A 32 -5.32 -18.22 -19.02
CA LYS A 32 -4.97 -19.56 -18.58
C LYS A 32 -4.21 -19.45 -17.27
N LEU A 33 -4.87 -19.75 -16.16
CA LEU A 33 -4.27 -19.75 -14.82
C LEU A 33 -3.44 -21.03 -14.66
N GLU A 34 -2.16 -20.89 -14.38
CA GLU A 34 -1.27 -22.01 -14.06
C GLU A 34 -1.41 -22.36 -12.58
N VAL A 35 -1.83 -23.59 -12.29
CA VAL A 35 -1.95 -24.12 -10.92
C VAL A 35 -0.88 -25.18 -10.68
N LYS A 36 -0.68 -25.56 -9.41
CA LYS A 36 0.33 -26.55 -9.02
C LYS A 36 0.15 -27.87 -9.81
N GLY A 37 1.27 -28.46 -10.21
CA GLY A 37 1.31 -29.73 -10.95
C GLY A 37 1.07 -29.57 -12.46
N ASP A 38 1.58 -28.49 -13.07
CA ASP A 38 1.50 -28.18 -14.52
C ASP A 38 0.08 -28.15 -15.11
N LYS A 39 -0.94 -28.11 -14.25
CA LYS A 39 -2.33 -28.01 -14.67
C LYS A 39 -2.64 -26.56 -15.00
N VAL A 40 -3.40 -26.37 -16.06
CA VAL A 40 -3.83 -25.06 -16.52
C VAL A 40 -5.35 -24.99 -16.54
N GLU A 41 -5.91 -23.92 -16.00
CA GLU A 41 -7.34 -23.71 -15.91
C GLU A 41 -7.77 -22.43 -16.65
N ASN A 42 -8.83 -22.52 -17.45
CA ASN A 42 -9.36 -21.36 -18.17
C ASN A 42 -10.19 -20.49 -17.23
N LYS A 43 -9.80 -19.22 -17.12
CA LYS A 43 -10.45 -18.21 -16.28
C LYS A 43 -10.73 -16.94 -17.09
N VAL A 44 -11.53 -16.06 -16.50
CA VAL A 44 -11.71 -14.69 -16.97
C VAL A 44 -11.08 -13.75 -15.94
N LEU A 45 -10.09 -12.99 -16.37
CA LEU A 45 -9.50 -11.89 -15.59
C LEU A 45 -10.35 -10.64 -15.80
N VAL A 46 -10.77 -10.04 -14.70
CA VAL A 46 -11.60 -8.84 -14.67
C VAL A 46 -10.85 -7.77 -13.88
N LEU A 47 -10.61 -6.62 -14.50
CA LEU A 47 -9.93 -5.48 -13.86
C LEU A 47 -10.93 -4.35 -13.60
N THR A 48 -10.80 -3.73 -12.43
CA THR A 48 -11.60 -2.60 -11.98
C THR A 48 -10.68 -1.40 -11.74
N SER A 49 -11.07 -0.44 -10.89
CA SER A 49 -10.23 0.72 -10.55
C SER A 49 -9.09 0.39 -9.58
N CYS A 50 -9.25 -0.60 -8.70
CA CYS A 50 -8.28 -0.89 -7.64
C CYS A 50 -8.07 -2.39 -7.38
N ARG A 51 -8.82 -3.25 -8.08
CA ARG A 51 -8.86 -4.69 -7.82
C ARG A 51 -8.98 -5.51 -9.09
N ALA A 52 -8.32 -6.67 -9.07
CA ALA A 52 -8.47 -7.71 -10.07
C ALA A 52 -9.25 -8.91 -9.51
N PHE A 53 -10.01 -9.56 -10.39
CA PHE A 53 -10.77 -10.76 -10.07
C PHE A 53 -10.50 -11.83 -11.14
N LEU A 54 -10.31 -13.07 -10.68
CA LEU A 54 -10.30 -14.26 -11.52
C LEU A 54 -11.57 -15.05 -11.25
N VAL A 55 -12.39 -15.17 -12.28
CA VAL A 55 -13.65 -15.90 -12.23
C VAL A 55 -13.63 -17.09 -13.19
N THR A 56 -14.47 -18.08 -12.91
CA THR A 56 -14.60 -19.27 -13.78
C THR A 56 -15.09 -18.91 -15.18
N ALA A 57 -14.49 -19.49 -16.21
CA ALA A 57 -14.97 -19.38 -17.59
C ALA A 57 -16.16 -20.32 -17.90
N ARG A 58 -17.14 -20.40 -17.00
CA ARG A 58 -18.39 -21.20 -17.12
C ARG A 58 -19.54 -20.55 -16.36
N ILE A 59 -20.76 -20.98 -16.65
CA ILE A 59 -22.00 -20.58 -15.97
C ILE A 59 -22.45 -21.74 -15.05
N PRO A 60 -22.81 -21.49 -13.77
CA PRO A 60 -22.77 -20.19 -13.10
C PRO A 60 -21.32 -19.73 -12.87
N THR A 61 -21.09 -18.42 -13.04
CA THR A 61 -19.79 -17.81 -12.75
C THR A 61 -19.51 -17.88 -11.26
N LYS A 62 -18.26 -18.20 -10.90
CA LYS A 62 -17.79 -18.20 -9.51
C LYS A 62 -16.51 -17.40 -9.39
N LEU A 63 -16.40 -16.62 -8.32
CA LEU A 63 -15.16 -15.97 -7.93
C LEU A 63 -14.21 -17.01 -7.34
N GLU A 64 -12.99 -17.05 -7.83
CA GLU A 64 -11.98 -17.97 -7.32
C GLU A 64 -10.83 -17.25 -6.63
N LEU A 65 -10.32 -16.18 -7.25
CA LEU A 65 -9.24 -15.39 -6.70
C LEU A 65 -9.52 -13.92 -6.94
N THR A 66 -9.06 -13.09 -6.00
CA THR A 66 -9.04 -11.65 -6.14
C THR A 66 -7.76 -11.11 -5.51
N PHE A 67 -7.25 -10.02 -6.05
CA PHE A 67 -6.16 -9.27 -5.43
C PHE A 67 -6.35 -7.78 -5.66
N SER A 68 -6.05 -6.97 -4.64
CA SER A 68 -5.96 -5.51 -4.81
C SER A 68 -4.64 -5.15 -5.50
N TYR A 69 -4.61 -4.04 -6.22
CA TYR A 69 -3.36 -3.54 -6.81
C TYR A 69 -2.33 -3.17 -5.73
N LEU A 70 -2.79 -2.87 -4.50
CA LEU A 70 -1.93 -2.63 -3.34
C LEU A 70 -1.34 -3.91 -2.71
N GLU A 71 -1.86 -5.10 -3.05
CA GLU A 71 -1.28 -6.39 -2.64
C GLU A 71 -0.10 -6.83 -3.54
N ILE A 72 0.15 -6.12 -4.64
CA ILE A 72 1.19 -6.47 -5.60
C ILE A 72 2.56 -6.10 -5.01
N HIS A 73 3.42 -7.10 -4.87
CA HIS A 73 4.82 -6.98 -4.47
C HIS A 73 5.78 -7.18 -5.63
N GLY A 74 5.30 -7.77 -6.72
CA GLY A 74 6.09 -8.00 -7.91
C GLY A 74 5.22 -8.35 -9.10
N VAL A 75 5.65 -7.93 -10.28
CA VAL A 75 5.11 -8.41 -11.57
C VAL A 75 6.27 -8.87 -12.43
N VAL A 76 6.24 -10.13 -12.87
CA VAL A 76 7.29 -10.74 -13.67
C VAL A 76 6.70 -11.27 -14.97
N CYS A 77 7.19 -10.76 -16.11
CA CYS A 77 6.75 -11.14 -17.45
C CYS A 77 7.96 -11.59 -18.30
N THR A 78 8.57 -12.74 -17.95
CA THR A 78 9.76 -13.28 -18.66
C THR A 78 9.39 -13.95 -19.99
N LYS A 79 8.24 -14.62 -20.05
CA LYS A 79 7.70 -15.14 -21.32
C LYS A 79 6.72 -14.13 -21.91
N PRO A 80 6.76 -13.82 -23.23
CA PRO A 80 6.03 -12.69 -23.79
C PRO A 80 4.53 -12.61 -23.44
N ALA A 81 3.82 -13.73 -23.46
CA ALA A 81 2.38 -13.83 -23.16
C ALA A 81 2.08 -14.41 -21.77
N GLN A 82 3.04 -14.41 -20.84
CA GLN A 82 2.87 -14.85 -19.46
C GLN A 82 3.09 -13.69 -18.50
N MET A 83 2.23 -13.58 -17.50
CA MET A 83 2.32 -12.60 -16.41
C MET A 83 2.23 -13.33 -15.07
N VAL A 84 3.21 -13.12 -14.21
CA VAL A 84 3.20 -13.62 -12.83
C VAL A 84 3.05 -12.43 -11.89
N VAL A 85 1.99 -12.42 -11.09
CA VAL A 85 1.76 -11.42 -10.04
C VAL A 85 2.15 -12.03 -8.70
N GLU A 86 3.11 -11.42 -8.03
CA GLU A 86 3.62 -11.80 -6.72
C GLU A 86 2.89 -10.97 -5.65
N THR A 87 2.26 -11.64 -4.69
CA THR A 87 1.61 -11.02 -3.51
C THR A 87 2.17 -11.65 -2.24
N GLU A 88 1.89 -11.06 -1.07
CA GLU A 88 2.28 -11.67 0.22
C GLU A 88 1.68 -13.06 0.43
N LYS A 89 0.49 -13.32 -0.12
CA LYS A 89 -0.27 -14.56 0.09
C LYS A 89 0.11 -15.65 -0.90
N CYS A 90 0.32 -15.29 -2.16
CA CYS A 90 0.60 -16.25 -3.23
C CYS A 90 1.15 -15.59 -4.50
N ASN A 91 1.68 -16.43 -5.40
CA ASN A 91 2.05 -16.03 -6.76
C ASN A 91 0.98 -16.53 -7.74
N ILE A 92 0.50 -15.62 -8.60
CA ILE A 92 -0.57 -15.88 -9.56
C ILE A 92 0.03 -15.84 -10.96
N SER A 93 0.24 -17.02 -11.57
CA SER A 93 0.79 -17.13 -12.93
C SER A 93 -0.32 -17.30 -13.97
N MET A 94 -0.37 -16.37 -14.93
CA MET A 94 -1.41 -16.32 -15.96
C MET A 94 -0.78 -16.24 -17.35
N LYS A 95 -1.27 -17.09 -18.26
CA LYS A 95 -0.96 -17.02 -19.69
C LYS A 95 -2.11 -16.38 -20.46
N MET A 96 -1.79 -15.38 -21.28
CA MET A 96 -2.74 -14.63 -22.11
C MET A 96 -2.64 -15.05 -23.57
N ALA A 97 -3.50 -14.50 -24.44
CA ALA A 97 -3.49 -14.87 -25.86
C ALA A 97 -2.28 -14.26 -26.59
N SER A 98 -1.88 -13.05 -26.21
CA SER A 98 -0.73 -12.37 -26.80
C SER A 98 0.09 -11.56 -25.78
N PRO A 99 1.31 -11.12 -26.15
CA PRO A 99 2.09 -10.19 -25.34
C PRO A 99 1.40 -8.83 -25.16
N GLU A 100 0.64 -8.38 -26.17
CA GLU A 100 -0.12 -7.14 -26.11
C GLU A 100 -1.19 -7.20 -25.01
N ASP A 101 -1.85 -8.35 -24.83
CA ASP A 101 -2.80 -8.52 -23.71
C ASP A 101 -2.13 -8.32 -22.34
N VAL A 102 -0.89 -8.80 -22.17
CA VAL A 102 -0.12 -8.61 -20.93
C VAL A 102 0.19 -7.13 -20.72
N SER A 103 0.61 -6.45 -21.80
CA SER A 103 0.86 -5.02 -21.77
C SER A 103 -0.41 -4.21 -21.48
N ASP A 104 -1.57 -4.58 -22.04
CA ASP A 104 -2.87 -3.95 -21.77
C ASP A 104 -3.24 -4.07 -20.28
N VAL A 105 -3.10 -5.28 -19.72
CA VAL A 105 -3.43 -5.56 -18.33
C VAL A 105 -2.54 -4.77 -17.38
N LEU A 106 -1.22 -4.82 -17.58
CA LEU A 106 -0.28 -4.11 -16.73
C LEU A 106 -0.37 -2.59 -16.92
N GLY A 107 -0.60 -2.14 -18.16
CA GLY A 107 -0.86 -0.74 -18.50
C GLY A 107 -2.09 -0.20 -17.78
N HIS A 108 -3.18 -0.97 -17.73
CA HIS A 108 -4.40 -0.62 -16.98
C HIS A 108 -4.15 -0.53 -15.48
N ILE A 109 -3.46 -1.53 -14.89
CA ILE A 109 -3.11 -1.50 -13.46
C ILE A 109 -2.30 -0.25 -13.14
N GLY A 110 -1.25 0.03 -13.91
CA GLY A 110 -0.41 1.20 -13.67
C GLY A 110 -1.14 2.53 -13.90
N THR A 111 -2.05 2.60 -14.88
CA THR A 111 -2.92 3.77 -15.09
C THR A 111 -3.81 4.03 -13.87
N CYS A 112 -4.41 2.96 -13.32
CA CYS A 112 -5.23 3.05 -12.12
C CYS A 112 -4.41 3.51 -10.91
N LEU A 113 -3.22 2.93 -10.71
CA LEU A 113 -2.31 3.32 -9.64
C LEU A 113 -1.88 4.79 -9.76
N ARG A 114 -1.53 5.27 -10.96
CA ARG A 114 -1.18 6.68 -11.19
C ARG A 114 -2.33 7.64 -10.90
N LYS A 115 -3.56 7.21 -11.21
CA LYS A 115 -4.78 7.97 -10.92
C LYS A 115 -5.07 8.05 -9.42
N ILE A 116 -4.93 6.93 -8.70
CA ILE A 116 -5.22 6.87 -7.26
C ILE A 116 -4.09 7.52 -6.44
N PHE A 117 -2.85 7.35 -6.87
CA PHE A 117 -1.63 7.78 -6.18
C PHE A 117 -0.86 8.83 -6.99
N PRO A 118 -1.40 10.05 -7.11
CA PRO A 118 -0.74 11.12 -7.86
C PRO A 118 0.66 11.41 -7.31
N GLY A 119 1.61 11.65 -8.22
CA GLY A 119 3.00 11.94 -7.88
C GLY A 119 3.88 10.71 -7.63
N LEU A 120 3.33 9.48 -7.65
CA LEU A 120 4.09 8.25 -7.52
C LEU A 120 4.14 7.45 -8.81
N SER A 121 5.30 6.84 -9.10
CA SER A 121 5.44 5.89 -10.20
C SER A 121 4.69 4.59 -9.86
N PRO A 122 3.88 4.03 -10.78
CA PRO A 122 3.25 2.73 -10.58
C PRO A 122 4.23 1.60 -10.27
N VAL A 123 5.46 1.67 -10.82
CA VAL A 123 6.53 0.70 -10.56
C VAL A 123 6.98 0.74 -9.10
N ARG A 124 7.03 1.94 -8.48
CA ARG A 124 7.35 2.09 -7.06
C ARG A 124 6.29 1.44 -6.17
N ILE A 125 5.01 1.56 -6.54
CA ILE A 125 3.89 1.01 -5.76
C ILE A 125 3.88 -0.52 -5.86
N MET A 126 4.08 -1.07 -7.06
CA MET A 126 4.18 -2.52 -7.29
C MET A 126 5.52 -3.12 -6.81
N LYS A 127 6.44 -2.30 -6.30
CA LYS A 127 7.79 -2.61 -5.77
C LYS A 127 8.78 -3.17 -6.79
N LYS A 128 8.37 -4.16 -7.59
CA LYS A 128 9.20 -4.83 -8.59
C LYS A 128 8.39 -5.10 -9.85
N VAL A 129 8.86 -4.60 -10.99
CA VAL A 129 8.26 -4.91 -12.29
C VAL A 129 9.37 -5.28 -13.26
N SER A 130 9.28 -6.47 -13.85
CA SER A 130 10.20 -6.91 -14.90
C SER A 130 9.44 -7.48 -16.09
N MET A 131 9.86 -7.11 -17.29
CA MET A 131 9.28 -7.59 -18.55
C MET A 131 10.38 -7.84 -19.56
N GLU A 132 10.26 -8.96 -20.28
CA GLU A 132 11.11 -9.26 -21.42
C GLU A 132 10.30 -9.20 -22.74
N PRO A 133 10.82 -8.56 -23.79
CA PRO A 133 12.04 -7.75 -23.78
C PRO A 133 11.81 -6.39 -23.08
N SER A 134 12.89 -5.78 -22.56
CA SER A 134 12.84 -4.59 -21.67
C SER A 134 12.15 -3.36 -22.26
N GLU A 135 12.10 -3.23 -23.60
CA GLU A 135 11.46 -2.12 -24.32
C GLU A 135 9.95 -2.07 -24.06
N ARG A 136 9.34 -3.21 -23.71
CA ARG A 136 7.93 -3.27 -23.32
C ARG A 136 7.67 -2.50 -22.04
N LEU A 137 8.54 -2.65 -21.04
CA LEU A 137 8.44 -1.90 -19.80
C LEU A 137 8.67 -0.40 -20.07
N ALA A 138 9.65 -0.05 -20.90
CA ALA A 138 9.89 1.33 -21.31
C ALA A 138 8.67 1.96 -22.00
N SER A 139 7.98 1.20 -22.85
CA SER A 139 6.74 1.63 -23.52
C SER A 139 5.61 1.87 -22.53
N LEU A 140 5.45 1.00 -21.51
CA LEU A 140 4.48 1.20 -20.44
C LEU A 140 4.83 2.40 -19.57
N GLN A 141 6.12 2.63 -19.29
CA GLN A 141 6.58 3.79 -18.55
C GLN A 141 6.21 5.09 -19.28
N ALA A 142 6.48 5.16 -20.59
CA ALA A 142 6.09 6.29 -21.43
C ALA A 142 4.57 6.48 -21.48
N LEU A 143 3.80 5.39 -21.57
CA LEU A 143 2.33 5.44 -21.50
C LEU A 143 1.89 6.07 -20.18
N TRP A 144 2.41 5.55 -19.05
CA TRP A 144 2.05 6.07 -17.74
C TRP A 144 2.44 7.53 -17.64
N ASP A 145 3.67 7.92 -17.94
CA ASP A 145 4.17 9.30 -17.86
C ASP A 145 3.39 10.30 -18.71
N SER A 146 2.96 9.89 -19.91
CA SER A 146 2.20 10.72 -20.86
C SER A 146 0.78 11.08 -20.40
N GLN A 147 0.22 10.33 -19.45
CA GLN A 147 -1.12 10.61 -18.96
C GLN A 147 -1.13 11.96 -18.24
N THR A 148 -2.09 12.82 -18.56
CA THR A 148 -2.32 14.01 -17.76
C THR A 148 -2.90 13.57 -16.42
N VAL A 149 -2.23 13.91 -15.33
CA VAL A 149 -2.80 13.75 -13.99
C VAL A 149 -3.96 14.73 -13.92
N THR A 150 -5.20 14.21 -14.00
CA THR A 150 -6.42 15.00 -13.74
C THR A 150 -6.29 15.74 -12.41
N GLU A 151 -6.98 16.88 -12.26
CA GLU A 151 -6.98 17.69 -11.04
C GLU A 151 -6.94 16.81 -9.80
N GLN A 152 -5.83 16.92 -9.05
CA GLN A 152 -5.65 16.17 -7.83
C GLN A 152 -6.80 16.56 -6.91
N GLY A 153 -7.58 15.57 -6.48
CA GLY A 153 -8.64 15.83 -5.49
C GLY A 153 -8.06 16.44 -4.21
N PRO A 154 -8.93 16.88 -3.29
CA PRO A 154 -8.51 17.50 -2.04
C PRO A 154 -7.45 16.69 -1.29
N CYS A 155 -6.56 17.40 -0.59
CA CYS A 155 -5.49 16.82 0.20
C CYS A 155 -4.63 15.79 -0.59
N GLY A 156 -4.31 16.12 -1.84
CA GLY A 156 -3.49 15.26 -2.72
C GLY A 156 -4.19 13.99 -3.16
N GLY A 157 -5.53 14.01 -3.29
CA GLY A 157 -6.33 12.85 -3.67
C GLY A 157 -6.58 11.85 -2.55
N PHE A 158 -6.52 12.29 -1.28
CA PHE A 158 -6.65 11.42 -0.11
C PHE A 158 -7.92 10.55 -0.16
N SER A 159 -9.07 11.14 -0.48
CA SER A 159 -10.36 10.44 -0.51
C SER A 159 -10.38 9.26 -1.50
N GLN A 160 -9.68 9.39 -2.63
CA GLN A 160 -9.54 8.30 -3.59
C GLN A 160 -8.60 7.19 -3.11
N MET A 161 -7.50 7.56 -2.43
CA MET A 161 -6.60 6.60 -1.77
C MET A 161 -7.33 5.84 -0.68
N TYR A 162 -8.05 6.55 0.19
CA TYR A 162 -8.84 5.99 1.28
C TYR A 162 -9.85 4.96 0.77
N ALA A 163 -10.60 5.28 -0.29
CA ALA A 163 -11.53 4.32 -0.90
C ALA A 163 -10.82 3.04 -1.41
N CYS A 164 -9.65 3.18 -2.06
CA CYS A 164 -8.83 2.06 -2.53
C CYS A 164 -8.30 1.21 -1.37
N VAL A 165 -7.88 1.86 -0.28
CA VAL A 165 -7.34 1.20 0.91
C VAL A 165 -8.44 0.49 1.69
N CYS A 166 -9.64 1.06 1.80
CA CYS A 166 -10.80 0.37 2.37
C CYS A 166 -11.14 -0.89 1.59
N ASP A 167 -11.20 -0.81 0.25
CA ASP A 167 -11.40 -2.00 -0.60
C ASP A 167 -10.29 -3.03 -0.38
N TRP A 168 -9.03 -2.61 -0.33
CA TRP A 168 -7.89 -3.50 -0.14
C TRP A 168 -7.94 -4.25 1.19
N LEU A 169 -8.14 -3.52 2.29
CA LEU A 169 -8.10 -4.05 3.66
C LEU A 169 -9.43 -4.66 4.11
N GLY A 170 -10.50 -4.54 3.31
CA GLY A 170 -11.84 -5.05 3.64
C GLY A 170 -12.57 -4.22 4.68
N PHE A 171 -12.32 -2.91 4.73
CA PHE A 171 -13.03 -1.97 5.59
C PHE A 171 -14.21 -1.34 4.84
N SER A 172 -15.22 -0.93 5.60
CA SER A 172 -16.33 -0.15 5.03
C SER A 172 -15.86 1.27 4.76
N TYR A 173 -16.16 1.77 3.57
CA TYR A 173 -15.92 3.18 3.24
C TYR A 173 -16.85 4.07 4.07
N ARG A 174 -16.27 5.04 4.79
CA ARG A 174 -16.99 6.04 5.57
C ARG A 174 -17.07 7.34 4.78
N GLU A 175 -18.28 7.77 4.44
CA GLU A 175 -18.51 9.02 3.70
C GLU A 175 -18.09 10.23 4.53
N GLU A 176 -18.19 10.13 5.86
CA GLU A 176 -17.80 11.16 6.83
C GLU A 176 -16.31 11.50 6.71
N VAL A 177 -15.44 10.50 6.52
CA VAL A 177 -14.00 10.71 6.32
C VAL A 177 -13.73 11.50 5.06
N GLN A 178 -14.40 11.15 3.95
CA GLN A 178 -14.25 11.86 2.69
C GLN A 178 -14.79 13.28 2.81
N TRP A 179 -15.93 13.47 3.47
CA TRP A 179 -16.51 14.79 3.68
C TRP A 179 -15.60 15.69 4.52
N ASP A 180 -15.05 15.19 5.63
CA ASP A 180 -14.11 15.92 6.48
C ASP A 180 -12.87 16.35 5.70
N VAL A 181 -12.28 15.43 4.93
CA VAL A 181 -11.05 15.73 4.18
C VAL A 181 -11.32 16.66 2.99
N ASP A 182 -12.37 16.41 2.23
CA ASP A 182 -12.67 17.19 1.03
C ASP A 182 -13.24 18.57 1.34
N THR A 183 -13.81 18.75 2.54
CA THR A 183 -14.46 20.01 2.94
C THR A 183 -13.66 20.74 4.01
N ILE A 184 -13.48 20.15 5.19
CA ILE A 184 -12.89 20.82 6.35
C ILE A 184 -11.39 20.98 6.14
N TYR A 185 -10.68 19.89 5.87
CA TYR A 185 -9.23 19.90 5.75
C TYR A 185 -8.76 20.73 4.54
N LEU A 186 -9.47 20.60 3.42
CA LEU A 186 -9.22 21.44 2.24
C LEU A 186 -9.37 22.92 2.57
N THR A 187 -10.46 23.30 3.25
CA THR A 187 -10.72 24.71 3.61
C THR A 187 -9.68 25.25 4.58
N GLN A 188 -9.17 24.40 5.48
CA GLN A 188 -8.13 24.76 6.44
C GLN A 188 -6.71 24.77 5.82
N ASP A 189 -6.53 24.24 4.61
CA ASP A 189 -5.22 23.98 3.99
C ASP A 189 -4.23 23.28 4.95
N THR A 190 -4.77 22.39 5.79
CA THR A 190 -3.96 21.70 6.81
C THR A 190 -3.14 20.59 6.18
N ARG A 191 -1.90 20.44 6.68
CA ARG A 191 -1.00 19.31 6.36
C ARG A 191 -0.93 18.28 7.48
N GLU A 192 -1.76 18.47 8.51
CA GLU A 192 -1.89 17.61 9.68
C GLU A 192 -3.13 16.73 9.54
N LEU A 193 -2.93 15.41 9.64
CA LEU A 193 -4.00 14.45 9.86
C LEU A 193 -4.10 14.17 11.35
N ASN A 194 -5.16 14.68 11.99
CA ASN A 194 -5.40 14.54 13.41
C ASN A 194 -6.41 13.42 13.65
N LEU A 195 -6.00 12.34 14.33
CA LEU A 195 -6.85 11.18 14.59
C LEU A 195 -8.06 11.50 15.46
N GLN A 196 -8.02 12.58 16.25
CA GLN A 196 -9.16 12.99 17.08
C GLN A 196 -10.33 13.56 16.28
N ASP A 197 -10.10 14.05 15.06
CA ASP A 197 -11.17 14.54 14.18
C ASP A 197 -12.13 13.39 13.81
N PHE A 198 -11.60 12.16 13.78
CA PHE A 198 -12.34 10.93 13.51
C PHE A 198 -12.79 10.18 14.77
N SER A 199 -12.79 10.83 15.94
CA SER A 199 -13.19 10.22 17.23
C SER A 199 -14.65 9.76 17.28
N HIS A 200 -15.48 10.22 16.34
CA HIS A 200 -16.87 9.81 16.17
C HIS A 200 -17.02 8.46 15.44
N LEU A 201 -15.95 7.94 14.82
CA LEU A 201 -15.94 6.65 14.14
C LEU A 201 -15.52 5.51 15.08
N ASP A 202 -15.75 4.27 14.64
CA ASP A 202 -15.20 3.12 15.35
C ASP A 202 -13.67 3.16 15.33
N HIS A 203 -13.01 2.82 16.44
CA HIS A 203 -11.55 2.90 16.57
C HIS A 203 -10.78 2.15 15.46
N ARG A 204 -11.34 1.04 14.98
CA ARG A 204 -10.78 0.26 13.88
C ARG A 204 -10.76 1.01 12.55
N ASP A 205 -11.70 1.94 12.32
CA ASP A 205 -11.81 2.69 11.07
C ASP A 205 -10.66 3.68 10.87
N LEU A 206 -9.87 3.95 11.93
CA LEU A 206 -8.62 4.71 11.83
C LEU A 206 -7.55 3.98 11.00
N VAL A 207 -7.59 2.64 10.92
CA VAL A 207 -6.61 1.85 10.17
C VAL A 207 -6.57 2.24 8.68
N PRO A 208 -7.67 2.19 7.91
CA PRO A 208 -7.63 2.61 6.50
C PRO A 208 -7.35 4.12 6.30
N ILE A 209 -7.73 4.97 7.25
CA ILE A 209 -7.43 6.42 7.23
C ILE A 209 -5.91 6.64 7.29
N ILE A 210 -5.24 6.01 8.25
CA ILE A 210 -3.78 6.10 8.42
C ILE A 210 -3.08 5.41 7.26
N ALA A 211 -3.56 4.25 6.80
CA ALA A 211 -2.95 3.51 5.69
C ALA A 211 -2.89 4.31 4.38
N ALA A 212 -3.85 5.19 4.12
CA ALA A 212 -3.80 6.08 2.97
C ALA A 212 -2.58 7.03 2.97
N LEU A 213 -2.01 7.32 4.15
CA LEU A 213 -0.81 8.15 4.29
C LEU A 213 0.48 7.49 3.79
N GLU A 214 0.50 6.17 3.57
CA GLU A 214 1.67 5.46 3.02
C GLU A 214 2.14 6.07 1.69
N TYR A 215 1.18 6.50 0.86
CA TYR A 215 1.42 7.03 -0.48
C TYR A 215 0.98 8.47 -0.68
N ASN A 216 0.30 9.08 0.30
CA ASN A 216 -0.18 10.44 0.20
C ASN A 216 0.99 11.45 0.13
N GLN A 217 0.86 12.47 -0.74
CA GLN A 217 1.89 13.50 -0.94
C GLN A 217 1.57 14.85 -0.29
N TRP A 218 0.40 14.96 0.34
CA TRP A 218 -0.14 16.19 0.94
C TRP A 218 0.16 16.33 2.43
N PHE A 219 -0.17 15.29 3.20
CA PHE A 219 -0.02 15.30 4.65
C PHE A 219 1.45 15.12 5.04
N THR A 220 1.95 16.05 5.83
CA THR A 220 3.31 16.02 6.37
C THR A 220 3.33 15.70 7.86
N LYS A 221 2.17 15.79 8.54
CA LYS A 221 2.05 15.51 9.97
C LYS A 221 0.93 14.53 10.25
N LEU A 222 1.22 13.54 11.10
CA LEU A 222 0.23 12.67 11.71
C LEU A 222 0.21 12.95 13.21
N SER A 223 -0.96 13.28 13.75
CA SER A 223 -1.12 13.61 15.16
C SER A 223 -2.25 12.86 15.86
N SER A 224 -2.03 12.61 17.13
CA SER A 224 -2.96 11.98 18.05
C SER A 224 -2.58 12.43 19.45
N LYS A 225 -3.53 13.06 20.17
CA LYS A 225 -3.34 13.52 21.55
C LYS A 225 -4.47 12.99 22.41
N ASP A 226 -4.15 12.40 23.56
CA ASP A 226 -5.15 11.86 24.50
C ASP A 226 -6.08 10.80 23.88
N LEU A 227 -5.58 10.06 22.89
CA LEU A 227 -6.27 8.94 22.26
C LEU A 227 -5.46 7.66 22.48
N LYS A 228 -5.99 6.73 23.26
CA LYS A 228 -5.38 5.41 23.42
C LYS A 228 -5.41 4.66 22.09
N LEU A 229 -4.25 4.36 21.52
CA LEU A 229 -4.13 3.65 20.25
C LEU A 229 -4.25 2.14 20.48
N SER A 230 -4.97 1.48 19.59
CA SER A 230 -5.06 0.02 19.54
C SER A 230 -3.80 -0.54 18.87
N THR A 231 -3.59 -1.86 19.00
CA THR A 231 -2.46 -2.54 18.36
C THR A 231 -2.49 -2.37 16.84
N ASP A 232 -3.65 -2.59 16.21
CA ASP A 232 -3.80 -2.48 14.75
C ASP A 232 -3.50 -1.06 14.24
N VAL A 233 -4.00 -0.04 14.95
CA VAL A 233 -3.72 1.37 14.62
C VAL A 233 -2.23 1.68 14.77
N SER A 234 -1.60 1.21 15.86
CA SER A 234 -0.17 1.40 16.10
C SER A 234 0.69 0.73 15.02
N GLU A 235 0.34 -0.50 14.61
CA GLU A 235 1.03 -1.22 13.52
C GLU A 235 0.87 -0.50 12.18
N GLN A 236 -0.29 0.09 11.92
CA GLN A 236 -0.51 0.86 10.71
C GLN A 236 0.29 2.16 10.68
N ILE A 237 0.43 2.84 11.83
CA ILE A 237 1.32 4.02 11.95
C ILE A 237 2.77 3.62 11.66
N LEU A 238 3.25 2.53 12.25
CA LEU A 238 4.61 2.01 12.02
C LEU A 238 4.83 1.67 10.55
N ARG A 239 3.81 1.09 9.88
CA ARG A 239 3.85 0.82 8.45
C ARG A 239 4.02 2.11 7.63
N VAL A 240 3.27 3.17 7.96
CA VAL A 240 3.40 4.48 7.28
C VAL A 240 4.81 5.05 7.49
N VAL A 241 5.33 5.02 8.72
CA VAL A 241 6.70 5.47 9.03
C VAL A 241 7.74 4.70 8.22
N SER A 242 7.55 3.39 8.01
CA SER A 242 8.51 2.56 7.28
C SER A 242 8.54 2.79 5.76
N ARG A 243 7.61 3.57 5.20
CA ARG A 243 7.42 3.63 3.73
C ARG A 243 7.15 5.03 3.17
N SER A 244 6.50 5.90 3.94
CA SER A 244 6.20 7.25 3.51
C SER A 244 7.48 8.06 3.38
N SER A 245 7.63 8.77 2.26
CA SER A 245 8.70 9.74 2.05
C SER A 245 8.23 11.19 2.27
N ARG A 246 7.03 11.37 2.86
CA ARG A 246 6.37 12.67 3.00
C ARG A 246 5.96 12.99 4.44
N LEU A 247 5.89 11.99 5.31
CA LEU A 247 5.65 12.21 6.72
C LEU A 247 6.90 12.84 7.36
N GLU A 248 6.76 14.07 7.84
CA GLU A 248 7.79 14.93 8.43
C GLU A 248 7.65 14.99 9.97
N GLU A 249 6.41 14.93 10.46
CA GLU A 249 6.10 15.01 11.90
C GLU A 249 5.17 13.87 12.37
N LEU A 250 5.52 13.25 13.49
CA LEU A 250 4.72 12.24 14.17
C LEU A 250 4.48 12.64 15.63
N VAL A 251 3.23 12.90 15.99
CA VAL A 251 2.84 13.31 17.35
C VAL A 251 1.86 12.28 17.92
N LEU A 252 2.30 11.47 18.88
CA LEU A 252 1.48 10.47 19.57
C LEU A 252 1.55 10.73 21.07
N GLU A 253 0.87 11.77 21.52
CA GLU A 253 0.88 12.24 22.90
C GLU A 253 -0.18 11.52 23.73
N ASN A 254 0.21 10.99 24.90
CA ASN A 254 -0.69 10.24 25.79
C ASN A 254 -1.49 9.14 25.04
N ALA A 255 -0.80 8.43 24.15
CA ALA A 255 -1.39 7.47 23.23
C ALA A 255 -1.49 6.04 23.80
N GLY A 256 -1.09 5.84 25.07
CA GLY A 256 -1.04 4.53 25.72
C GLY A 256 0.05 3.61 25.17
N LEU A 257 1.09 4.19 24.56
CA LEU A 257 2.21 3.45 23.96
C LEU A 257 3.13 2.91 25.05
N ARG A 258 3.73 1.75 24.77
CA ARG A 258 4.70 1.05 25.64
C ARG A 258 6.03 0.88 24.93
N ILE A 259 7.04 0.39 25.64
CA ILE A 259 8.43 0.27 25.16
C ILE A 259 8.56 -0.56 23.86
N ASP A 260 7.69 -1.55 23.66
CA ASP A 260 7.63 -2.36 22.45
C ASP A 260 7.31 -1.54 21.19
N PHE A 261 6.48 -0.50 21.32
CA PHE A 261 6.22 0.43 20.22
C PHE A 261 7.48 1.22 19.84
N ALA A 262 8.23 1.72 20.83
CA ALA A 262 9.45 2.49 20.58
C ALA A 262 10.50 1.67 19.82
N GLN A 263 10.65 0.38 20.16
CA GLN A 263 11.52 -0.56 19.44
C GLN A 263 11.07 -0.77 17.99
N LYS A 264 9.77 -1.01 17.78
CA LYS A 264 9.21 -1.14 16.43
C LYS A 264 9.34 0.15 15.62
N LEU A 265 9.24 1.30 16.26
CA LEU A 265 9.42 2.61 15.60
C LEU A 265 10.85 2.81 15.12
N ALA A 266 11.84 2.47 15.95
CA ALA A 266 13.25 2.49 15.55
C ALA A 266 13.51 1.56 14.35
N PHE A 267 12.93 0.36 14.35
CA PHE A 267 13.03 -0.58 13.22
C PHE A 267 12.36 -0.03 11.96
N ALA A 268 11.16 0.56 12.08
CA ALA A 268 10.45 1.17 10.95
C ALA A 268 11.27 2.30 10.30
N LEU A 269 11.91 3.14 11.11
CA LEU A 269 12.80 4.20 10.63
C LEU A 269 14.03 3.66 9.91
N ALA A 270 14.68 2.63 10.47
CA ALA A 270 15.82 1.97 9.84
C ALA A 270 15.48 1.34 8.48
N HIS A 271 14.23 0.92 8.30
CA HIS A 271 13.73 0.35 7.03
C HIS A 271 13.34 1.41 5.98
N ASN A 272 13.32 2.70 6.35
CA ASN A 272 12.93 3.77 5.45
C ASN A 272 14.10 4.73 5.16
N PRO A 273 14.95 4.42 4.16
CA PRO A 273 16.08 5.28 3.81
C PRO A 273 15.66 6.65 3.25
N ASN A 274 14.39 6.81 2.85
CA ASN A 274 13.83 8.04 2.29
C ASN A 274 12.85 8.72 3.25
N SER A 275 12.96 8.46 4.56
CA SER A 275 12.09 9.08 5.55
C SER A 275 12.28 10.60 5.56
N GLY A 276 11.17 11.34 5.47
CA GLY A 276 11.15 12.79 5.67
C GLY A 276 11.03 13.19 7.15
N LEU A 277 10.89 12.20 8.05
CA LEU A 277 10.57 12.43 9.45
C LEU A 277 11.72 13.16 10.14
N HIS A 278 11.43 14.29 10.77
CA HIS A 278 12.39 15.06 11.56
C HIS A 278 11.86 15.41 12.96
N THR A 279 10.53 15.34 13.16
CA THR A 279 9.89 15.59 14.46
C THR A 279 9.15 14.34 14.93
N ILE A 280 9.49 13.87 16.12
CA ILE A 280 8.75 12.81 16.82
C ILE A 280 8.42 13.33 18.21
N ASN A 281 7.14 13.30 18.58
CA ASN A 281 6.68 13.58 19.93
C ASN A 281 5.90 12.38 20.48
N LEU A 282 6.46 11.72 21.50
CA LEU A 282 5.83 10.60 22.22
C LEU A 282 5.58 10.95 23.70
N ALA A 283 5.40 12.23 24.02
CA ALA A 283 5.19 12.69 25.39
C ALA A 283 4.00 11.99 26.07
N SER A 284 4.05 11.93 27.40
CA SER A 284 2.98 11.35 28.24
C SER A 284 2.65 9.88 27.96
N ASN A 285 3.56 9.11 27.35
CA ASN A 285 3.46 7.65 27.24
C ASN A 285 4.34 6.95 28.29
N PRO A 286 3.89 5.84 28.89
CA PRO A 286 4.69 5.03 29.82
C PRO A 286 5.75 4.20 29.07
N LEU A 287 6.75 4.87 28.52
CA LEU A 287 7.96 4.27 27.96
C LEU A 287 8.97 4.09 29.10
N GLU A 288 8.75 3.07 29.93
CA GLU A 288 9.68 2.70 31.02
C GLU A 288 11.09 2.39 30.44
N ASP A 289 12.14 2.81 31.15
CA ASP A 289 13.56 2.85 30.74
C ASP A 289 13.93 3.86 29.61
N ARG A 290 13.91 5.14 29.99
CA ARG A 290 14.45 6.27 29.18
C ARG A 290 15.90 6.05 28.71
N ASP A 291 16.67 5.22 29.40
CA ASP A 291 18.08 4.95 29.11
C ASP A 291 18.31 4.05 27.89
N LEU A 292 17.36 3.15 27.56
CA LEU A 292 17.43 2.28 26.38
C LEU A 292 17.13 3.03 25.07
N ILE A 293 16.32 4.09 25.15
CA ILE A 293 16.04 5.00 24.02
C ILE A 293 17.23 5.95 23.81
N LEU A 294 17.96 6.30 24.89
CA LEU A 294 19.13 7.19 24.86
C LEU A 294 20.39 6.55 24.27
N CYS A 295 20.52 5.22 24.32
CA CYS A 295 21.65 4.55 23.66
C CYS A 295 21.68 4.80 22.15
N ALA A 296 20.61 5.36 21.56
CA ALA A 296 20.45 5.75 20.15
C ALA A 296 21.21 7.01 19.68
N LEU A 297 21.57 8.01 20.52
CA LEU A 297 22.17 9.28 20.05
C LEU A 297 23.00 10.02 21.15
N PRO A 298 24.18 10.62 20.87
CA PRO A 298 24.81 11.58 21.78
C PRO A 298 24.05 12.92 21.87
N SER A 299 23.65 13.26 23.10
CA SER A 299 23.41 14.58 23.72
C SER A 299 22.66 15.68 22.94
N ALA A 300 21.49 16.07 23.45
CA ALA A 300 21.14 17.47 23.68
C ALA A 300 20.41 17.59 25.02
N CYS A 301 20.96 18.43 25.89
CA CYS A 301 20.52 18.70 27.25
C CYS A 301 19.33 19.69 27.26
N GLY A 302 18.34 19.49 28.13
CA GLY A 302 17.50 20.58 28.64
C GLY A 302 15.99 20.35 28.70
N THR A 303 15.50 20.10 29.93
CA THR A 303 14.18 20.38 30.53
C THR A 303 12.91 19.72 29.95
N ASP A 304 12.35 18.85 30.79
CA ASP A 304 10.96 18.42 31.02
C ASP A 304 9.97 18.34 29.84
N ASP A 305 9.41 17.14 29.70
CA ASP A 305 8.22 16.72 28.93
C ASP A 305 8.28 16.63 27.40
N VAL A 306 9.38 16.97 26.73
CA VAL A 306 9.49 16.79 25.27
C VAL A 306 10.68 15.92 24.88
N VAL A 307 10.42 14.68 24.45
CA VAL A 307 11.42 13.87 23.72
C VAL A 307 11.40 14.31 22.26
N VAL A 308 12.03 15.45 21.94
CA VAL A 308 12.33 15.80 20.53
C VAL A 308 13.51 14.94 20.09
N MET A 309 13.23 13.77 19.52
CA MET A 309 14.28 12.92 18.95
C MET A 309 14.73 13.47 17.59
N ASN A 310 15.91 14.09 17.56
CA ASN A 310 16.54 14.54 16.32
C ASN A 310 17.24 13.34 15.63
N LEU A 311 16.69 12.89 14.50
CA LEU A 311 16.88 11.56 13.90
C LEU A 311 18.27 11.23 13.33
N CYS A 312 19.20 12.19 13.27
CA CYS A 312 20.49 12.02 12.57
C CYS A 312 21.44 10.92 13.10
N LYS A 313 21.15 10.26 14.25
CA LYS A 313 22.01 9.18 14.80
C LYS A 313 21.29 7.82 15.00
N LEU A 314 19.95 7.73 14.85
CA LEU A 314 19.18 6.48 15.11
C LEU A 314 19.49 5.37 14.09
N ALA A 315 19.84 5.77 12.85
CA ALA A 315 20.22 4.84 11.79
C ALA A 315 21.54 4.09 12.06
N PHE A 316 22.44 4.65 12.88
CA PHE A 316 23.76 4.02 13.12
C PHE A 316 23.69 2.81 14.04
N LEU A 317 22.82 2.82 15.05
CA LEU A 317 22.79 1.73 16.04
C LEU A 317 22.00 0.50 15.61
N SER A 318 21.08 0.66 14.65
CA SER A 318 20.42 -0.50 14.03
C SER A 318 21.38 -1.32 13.17
N LEU A 319 22.42 -0.72 12.58
CA LEU A 319 23.42 -1.46 11.81
C LEU A 319 24.40 -2.22 12.73
N ASP A 320 24.81 -1.61 13.84
CA ASP A 320 25.71 -2.25 14.80
C ASP A 320 25.06 -3.42 15.54
N ALA A 321 23.77 -3.30 15.92
CA ALA A 321 23.04 -4.39 16.59
C ALA A 321 22.79 -5.62 15.69
N VAL A 322 22.73 -5.44 14.36
CA VAL A 322 22.55 -6.54 13.40
C VAL A 322 23.88 -7.24 13.10
N GLN A 323 25.02 -6.54 13.19
CA GLN A 323 26.35 -7.15 12.99
C GLN A 323 26.85 -7.94 14.20
N THR A 324 26.32 -7.70 15.41
CA THR A 324 26.75 -8.40 16.63
C THR A 324 26.19 -9.82 16.82
N ASN A 325 25.32 -10.31 15.93
CA ASN A 325 24.72 -11.65 16.03
C ASN A 325 25.21 -12.67 14.96
N ALA A 326 26.31 -12.40 14.26
CA ALA A 326 26.94 -13.41 13.41
C ALA A 326 27.76 -14.40 14.28
N PRO A 327 27.53 -15.73 14.20
CA PRO A 327 28.34 -16.70 14.93
C PRO A 327 29.76 -16.69 14.35
N VAL A 328 30.73 -16.38 15.21
CA VAL A 328 32.15 -16.46 14.87
C VAL A 328 32.52 -17.93 14.63
N CYS A 329 32.79 -18.31 13.38
CA CYS A 329 33.41 -19.58 13.07
C CYS A 329 34.80 -19.66 13.75
N PRO A 330 35.13 -20.76 14.45
CA PRO A 330 36.47 -20.94 15.00
C PRO A 330 37.45 -21.16 13.85
N LYS A 331 38.48 -20.31 13.78
CA LYS A 331 39.59 -20.47 12.84
C LYS A 331 40.44 -21.67 13.28
N SER A 332 40.62 -22.63 12.39
CA SER A 332 41.69 -23.63 12.39
C SER A 332 43.00 -23.03 11.92
#